data_AF-A0A9W9JLR2-F1
#
_entry.id   AF-A0A9W9JLR2-F1
#
_cell.length_a   1.000
_cell.length_b   1.000
_cell.length_c   1.000
_cell.angle_alpha   90.00
_cell.angle_beta   90.00
_cell.angle_gamma   90.00
#
_symmetry.space_group_name_H-M   'P 1'
#
loop_
_entity.id
_entity.type
_entity.pdbx_description
1 polymer ?
#
loop_
_entity_poly.entity_id
_entity_poly.type
_entity_poly.pdbx_seq_one_letter_code
_entity_poly.pdbx_strand_id
1 'polypeptide(L)'
;MLFKSVVVALATAGAAIAQRPANESICDYYTTALLKTNNATNQYTLLTLLVNTAVIGNYTQPNVGVSVPGILSSDGMYNGTKVNLMPYFDGGLASSNNGGKMGVAKNFLDGGAAAPLMKNMPANDMSSNQYKLMTHLYQFFGSLLGCSGVGMTGFSAYSGQGSMYEVHKFMVLDPYQVGYFIEQVGMAAASFGVAKSDINAVATALETMFDYRCEPKMTAIKAQGAQYQSICTDEKCPKAMNSTCEAQPVMLQPLVANKTLADGEGRTSSTSTSTSTSGSGSGSGSGSSSGSSSSSPSATGNAAAQYQPGLFAVLSAVLAFFAL
;
A
#
# COMPACT_ATOMS: atom_id res chain seq x y z
N MET A 1 -8.96 -33.82 -12.37
CA MET A 1 -9.26 -33.59 -10.94
C MET A 1 -10.28 -32.47 -10.87
N LEU A 2 -11.52 -32.77 -10.50
CA LEU A 2 -12.63 -31.81 -10.46
C LEU A 2 -12.52 -30.97 -9.18
N PHE A 3 -12.15 -29.69 -9.30
CA PHE A 3 -12.31 -28.74 -8.21
C PHE A 3 -13.68 -28.08 -8.35
N LYS A 4 -14.56 -28.37 -7.38
CA LYS A 4 -15.91 -27.80 -7.28
C LYS A 4 -15.81 -26.30 -7.10
N SER A 5 -16.51 -25.53 -7.94
CA SER A 5 -16.78 -24.12 -7.73
C SER A 5 -17.42 -23.93 -6.36
N VAL A 6 -16.72 -23.30 -5.42
CA VAL A 6 -17.29 -22.90 -4.14
C VAL A 6 -18.16 -21.67 -4.40
N VAL A 7 -19.46 -21.89 -4.55
CA VAL A 7 -20.46 -20.82 -4.50
C VAL A 7 -20.60 -20.44 -3.03
N VAL A 8 -20.01 -19.31 -2.63
CA VAL A 8 -20.23 -18.74 -1.31
C VAL A 8 -21.61 -18.07 -1.32
N ALA A 9 -22.64 -18.79 -0.89
CA ALA A 9 -23.95 -18.20 -0.64
C ALA A 9 -23.90 -17.39 0.67
N LEU A 10 -23.67 -16.07 0.57
CA LEU A 10 -23.97 -15.16 1.68
C LEU A 10 -25.47 -14.87 1.67
N ALA A 11 -26.17 -15.31 2.71
CA ALA A 11 -27.53 -14.90 2.97
C ALA A 11 -27.61 -13.37 3.11
N THR A 12 -28.41 -12.74 2.26
CA THR A 12 -28.78 -11.33 2.35
C THR A 12 -29.78 -11.13 3.50
N ALA A 13 -29.26 -11.15 4.73
CA ALA A 13 -29.87 -10.43 5.83
C ALA A 13 -28.96 -9.22 6.09
N GLY A 14 -29.55 -8.03 6.23
CA GLY A 14 -28.85 -6.79 6.60
C GLY A 14 -28.27 -6.87 8.01
N ALA A 15 -27.32 -7.77 8.22
CA ALA A 15 -26.50 -7.82 9.40
C ALA A 15 -25.61 -6.59 9.34
N ALA A 16 -25.96 -5.58 10.14
CA ALA A 16 -24.94 -4.68 10.63
C ALA A 16 -23.83 -5.56 11.19
N ILE A 17 -22.66 -5.59 10.52
CA ILE A 17 -21.49 -6.24 11.09
C ILE A 17 -21.27 -5.53 12.42
N ALA A 18 -21.38 -6.28 13.52
CA ALA A 18 -21.23 -5.73 14.86
C ALA A 18 -19.88 -4.99 14.94
N GLN A 19 -19.76 -3.96 15.78
CA GLN A 19 -18.46 -3.30 15.93
C GLN A 19 -17.43 -4.34 16.37
N ARG A 20 -16.32 -4.46 15.62
CA ARG A 20 -15.22 -5.36 15.96
C ARG A 20 -14.81 -5.14 17.42
N PRO A 21 -14.71 -6.20 18.25
CA PRO A 21 -14.18 -6.07 19.59
C PRO A 21 -12.79 -5.42 19.55
N ALA A 22 -12.53 -4.46 20.44
CA ALA A 22 -11.19 -3.86 20.56
C ALA A 22 -10.09 -4.91 20.82
N ASN A 23 -10.53 -6.07 21.31
CA ASN A 23 -9.72 -7.24 21.58
C ASN A 23 -9.78 -8.32 20.47
N GLU A 24 -9.96 -7.93 19.22
CA GLU A 24 -9.73 -8.82 18.07
C GLU A 24 -9.03 -8.05 16.95
N SER A 25 -8.13 -8.66 16.17
CA SER A 25 -7.52 -7.96 15.03
C SER A 25 -8.55 -7.72 13.91
N ILE A 26 -8.29 -6.76 13.02
CA ILE A 26 -9.17 -6.51 11.85
C ILE A 26 -9.26 -7.79 11.01
N CYS A 27 -8.13 -8.43 10.73
CA CYS A 27 -8.11 -9.64 9.92
C CYS A 27 -8.88 -10.81 10.55
N ASP A 28 -8.64 -11.10 11.84
CA ASP A 28 -9.30 -12.21 12.53
C ASP A 28 -10.83 -12.02 12.55
N TYR A 29 -11.26 -10.81 12.88
CA TYR A 29 -12.67 -10.46 12.98
C TYR A 29 -13.40 -10.63 11.64
N TYR A 30 -12.88 -10.01 10.56
CA TYR A 30 -13.53 -10.10 9.25
C TYR A 30 -13.38 -11.47 8.60
N THR A 31 -12.37 -12.25 8.97
CA THR A 31 -12.28 -13.66 8.56
C THR A 31 -13.45 -14.44 9.15
N THR A 32 -13.75 -14.27 10.44
CA THR A 32 -14.92 -14.92 11.07
C THR A 32 -16.23 -14.39 10.50
N ALA A 33 -16.38 -13.07 10.37
CA ALA A 33 -17.62 -12.45 9.91
C ALA A 33 -18.00 -12.91 8.48
N LEU A 34 -17.03 -12.90 7.56
CA LEU A 34 -17.26 -13.16 6.14
C LEU A 34 -17.10 -14.64 5.77
N LEU A 35 -16.13 -15.35 6.36
CA LEU A 35 -15.76 -16.73 6.01
C LEU A 35 -16.07 -17.76 7.10
N LYS A 36 -16.78 -17.35 8.16
CA LYS A 36 -17.33 -18.16 9.26
C LYS A 36 -16.33 -18.78 10.22
N THR A 37 -15.16 -19.19 9.75
CA THR A 37 -14.12 -19.82 10.59
C THR A 37 -12.81 -19.06 10.47
N ASN A 38 -12.23 -18.67 11.60
CA ASN A 38 -10.91 -18.05 11.61
C ASN A 38 -9.79 -19.11 11.62
N ASN A 39 -9.09 -19.25 10.49
CA ASN A 39 -7.90 -20.07 10.36
C ASN A 39 -6.99 -19.49 9.25
N ALA A 40 -5.74 -19.96 9.16
CA ALA A 40 -4.75 -19.44 8.21
C ALA A 40 -5.24 -19.44 6.76
N THR A 41 -5.84 -20.53 6.28
CA THR A 41 -6.37 -20.63 4.91
C THR A 41 -7.49 -19.61 4.64
N ASN A 42 -8.39 -19.41 5.59
CA ASN A 42 -9.49 -18.45 5.46
C ASN A 42 -8.97 -17.01 5.55
N GLN A 43 -7.98 -16.72 6.40
CA GLN A 43 -7.33 -15.41 6.41
C GLN A 43 -6.64 -15.13 5.07
N TYR A 44 -5.87 -16.08 4.54
CA TYR A 44 -5.27 -15.94 3.22
C TYR A 44 -6.33 -15.71 2.13
N THR A 45 -7.47 -16.39 2.23
CA THR A 45 -8.62 -16.17 1.34
C THR A 45 -9.19 -14.75 1.47
N LEU A 46 -9.40 -14.26 2.70
CA LEU A 46 -9.85 -12.89 2.94
C LEU A 46 -8.90 -11.87 2.29
N LEU A 47 -7.58 -12.06 2.48
CA LEU A 47 -6.58 -11.16 1.93
C LEU A 47 -6.50 -11.25 0.40
N THR A 48 -6.69 -12.43 -0.17
CA THR A 48 -6.80 -12.62 -1.62
C THR A 48 -7.98 -11.82 -2.18
N LEU A 49 -9.17 -11.93 -1.56
CA LEU A 49 -10.37 -11.22 -2.00
C LEU A 49 -10.21 -9.70 -1.89
N LEU A 50 -9.67 -9.23 -0.77
CA LEU A 50 -9.44 -7.80 -0.51
C LEU A 50 -8.43 -7.21 -1.50
N VAL A 51 -7.24 -7.83 -1.59
CA VAL A 51 -6.14 -7.31 -2.41
C VAL A 51 -6.48 -7.40 -3.90
N ASN A 52 -7.07 -8.50 -4.37
CA ASN A 52 -7.49 -8.58 -5.77
C ASN A 52 -8.52 -7.49 -6.09
N THR A 53 -9.48 -7.26 -5.19
CA THR A 53 -10.49 -6.20 -5.39
C THR A 53 -9.85 -4.82 -5.43
N ALA A 54 -8.86 -4.55 -4.57
CA ALA A 54 -8.11 -3.30 -4.60
C ALA A 54 -7.29 -3.15 -5.90
N VAL A 55 -6.74 -4.24 -6.44
CA VAL A 55 -5.89 -4.21 -7.64
C VAL A 55 -6.71 -4.08 -8.93
N ILE A 56 -7.73 -4.91 -9.12
CA ILE A 56 -8.50 -5.01 -10.38
C ILE A 56 -9.94 -4.48 -10.31
N GLY A 57 -10.37 -3.97 -9.16
CA GLY A 57 -11.74 -3.52 -8.96
C GLY A 57 -12.69 -4.66 -8.59
N ASN A 58 -14.01 -4.37 -8.53
CA ASN A 58 -15.00 -5.37 -8.13
C ASN A 58 -15.05 -6.55 -9.12
N TYR A 59 -14.77 -7.76 -8.64
CA TYR A 59 -14.95 -9.00 -9.39
C TYR A 59 -15.72 -10.08 -8.61
N THR A 60 -16.01 -9.83 -7.32
CA THR A 60 -16.69 -10.76 -6.42
C THR A 60 -18.15 -10.36 -6.21
N GLN A 61 -19.00 -11.36 -6.02
CA GLN A 61 -20.37 -11.21 -5.52
C GLN A 61 -20.58 -12.08 -4.27
N PRO A 62 -21.41 -11.64 -3.30
CA PRO A 62 -22.11 -10.36 -3.27
C PRO A 62 -21.17 -9.20 -2.85
N ASN A 63 -21.36 -8.03 -3.45
CA ASN A 63 -20.79 -6.77 -2.99
C ASN A 63 -21.92 -5.92 -2.40
N VAL A 64 -21.60 -5.00 -1.49
CA VAL A 64 -22.63 -4.14 -0.85
C VAL A 64 -22.96 -2.87 -1.65
N GLY A 65 -22.76 -2.91 -2.98
CA GLY A 65 -23.04 -1.79 -3.87
C GLY A 65 -21.98 -0.68 -3.91
N VAL A 66 -20.81 -0.89 -3.30
CA VAL A 66 -19.66 0.02 -3.42
C VAL A 66 -18.87 -0.34 -4.68
N SER A 67 -18.84 0.58 -5.64
CA SER A 67 -18.03 0.48 -6.86
C SER A 67 -16.55 0.69 -6.55
N VAL A 68 -15.69 -0.20 -7.02
CA VAL A 68 -14.23 -0.13 -6.85
C VAL A 68 -13.60 -0.20 -8.24
N PRO A 69 -12.96 0.90 -8.72
CA PRO A 69 -12.27 0.90 -10.01
C PRO A 69 -11.03 0.00 -10.05
N GLY A 70 -10.27 -0.05 -8.96
CA GLY A 70 -9.01 -0.78 -8.85
C GLY A 70 -7.78 0.07 -9.17
N ILE A 71 -6.65 -0.28 -8.57
CA ILE A 71 -5.34 0.36 -8.76
C ILE A 71 -4.91 0.36 -10.23
N LEU A 72 -5.25 -0.70 -10.98
CA LEU A 72 -4.90 -0.85 -12.39
C LEU A 72 -5.90 -0.18 -13.34
N SER A 73 -6.86 0.60 -12.84
CA SER A 73 -7.71 1.41 -13.71
C SER A 73 -6.89 2.47 -14.44
N SER A 74 -7.04 2.56 -15.76
CA SER A 74 -6.44 3.61 -16.60
C SER A 74 -7.07 4.99 -16.39
N ASP A 75 -8.25 5.02 -15.77
CA ASP A 75 -9.05 6.22 -15.53
C ASP A 75 -9.27 6.47 -14.03
N GLY A 76 -8.26 6.13 -13.21
CA GLY A 76 -8.25 6.46 -11.80
C GLY A 76 -8.37 7.96 -11.55
N MET A 77 -9.06 8.34 -10.48
CA MET A 77 -9.25 9.72 -10.06
C MET A 77 -9.07 9.79 -8.55
N TYR A 78 -8.25 10.73 -8.09
CA TYR A 78 -8.09 11.02 -6.67
C TYR A 78 -8.07 12.53 -6.44
N ASN A 79 -8.96 13.03 -5.58
CA ASN A 79 -9.14 14.48 -5.34
C ASN A 79 -9.23 15.32 -6.62
N GLY A 80 -9.99 14.85 -7.61
CA GLY A 80 -10.16 15.53 -8.91
C GLY A 80 -8.95 15.46 -9.85
N THR A 81 -7.88 14.76 -9.46
CA THR A 81 -6.68 14.55 -10.28
C THR A 81 -6.71 13.17 -10.91
N LYS A 82 -6.45 13.09 -12.22
CA LYS A 82 -6.33 11.79 -12.91
C LYS A 82 -5.07 11.07 -12.43
N VAL A 83 -5.21 9.80 -12.08
CA VAL A 83 -4.13 8.92 -11.63
C VAL A 83 -4.16 7.66 -12.46
N ASN A 84 -3.03 7.30 -13.07
CA ASN A 84 -2.84 6.01 -13.74
C ASN A 84 -1.58 5.34 -13.21
N LEU A 85 -1.76 4.28 -12.42
CA LEU A 85 -0.64 3.52 -11.86
C LEU A 85 -0.21 2.34 -12.75
N MET A 86 -0.99 1.98 -13.78
CA MET A 86 -0.69 0.84 -14.67
C MET A 86 0.76 0.80 -15.18
N PRO A 87 1.38 1.93 -15.57
CA PRO A 87 2.73 1.91 -16.16
C PRO A 87 3.85 1.45 -15.24
N TYR A 88 3.60 1.46 -13.93
CA TYR A 88 4.50 0.90 -12.92
C TYR A 88 4.42 -0.64 -12.84
N PHE A 89 3.35 -1.24 -13.36
CA PHE A 89 3.09 -2.67 -13.31
C PHE A 89 3.33 -3.38 -14.64
N ASP A 90 3.10 -2.75 -15.78
CA ASP A 90 3.17 -3.41 -17.10
C ASP A 90 4.55 -3.30 -17.78
N GLY A 91 5.48 -2.56 -17.18
CA GLY A 91 6.81 -2.29 -17.73
C GLY A 91 6.89 -1.05 -18.62
N GLY A 92 5.88 -0.17 -18.61
CA GLY A 92 5.94 1.14 -19.27
C GLY A 92 7.03 2.05 -18.72
N LEU A 93 7.29 1.96 -17.41
CA LEU A 93 8.29 2.76 -16.70
C LEU A 93 9.46 1.92 -16.16
N ALA A 94 10.66 2.50 -16.18
CA ALA A 94 11.84 1.93 -15.55
C ALA A 94 11.86 2.22 -14.04
N SER A 95 10.91 1.60 -13.32
CA SER A 95 10.60 1.93 -11.92
C SER A 95 10.88 0.79 -10.92
N SER A 96 11.31 -0.39 -11.39
CA SER A 96 11.61 -1.52 -10.51
C SER A 96 13.01 -1.42 -9.91
N ASN A 97 13.15 -1.78 -8.62
CA ASN A 97 14.41 -1.75 -7.89
C ASN A 97 15.42 -2.86 -8.23
N ASN A 98 15.20 -3.62 -9.31
CA ASN A 98 16.10 -4.70 -9.72
C ASN A 98 17.37 -4.21 -10.46
N GLY A 99 17.51 -2.91 -10.75
CA GLY A 99 18.68 -2.34 -11.44
C GLY A 99 19.81 -1.85 -10.53
N GLY A 100 19.76 -2.15 -9.23
CA GLY A 100 20.76 -1.68 -8.26
C GLY A 100 20.60 -0.19 -7.93
N LYS A 101 21.37 0.67 -8.60
CA LYS A 101 21.34 2.14 -8.37
C LYS A 101 20.34 2.89 -9.26
N MET A 102 19.70 2.19 -10.19
CA MET A 102 18.72 2.77 -11.10
C MET A 102 17.50 1.86 -11.24
N GLY A 103 16.37 2.45 -11.59
CA GLY A 103 15.16 1.71 -11.90
C GLY A 103 15.28 0.98 -13.24
N VAL A 104 14.64 -0.18 -13.34
CA VAL A 104 14.53 -0.96 -14.59
C VAL A 104 13.08 -1.28 -14.89
N ALA A 105 12.77 -1.42 -16.17
CA ALA A 105 11.42 -1.78 -16.61
C ALA A 105 11.15 -3.24 -16.33
N LYS A 106 9.99 -3.53 -15.74
CA LYS A 106 9.60 -4.89 -15.38
C LYS A 106 8.10 -5.04 -15.47
N ASN A 107 7.66 -6.08 -16.17
CA ASN A 107 6.27 -6.44 -16.23
C ASN A 107 5.91 -7.34 -15.02
N PHE A 108 5.11 -6.81 -14.12
CA PHE A 108 4.49 -7.47 -12.97
C PHE A 108 3.08 -8.03 -13.27
N LEU A 109 2.63 -7.94 -14.52
CA LEU A 109 1.38 -8.54 -15.02
C LEU A 109 1.65 -9.72 -15.97
N ASP A 110 2.87 -10.27 -15.91
CA ASP A 110 3.37 -11.37 -16.74
C ASP A 110 2.78 -12.74 -16.39
N GLY A 111 1.99 -12.84 -15.32
CA GLY A 111 1.32 -14.07 -14.87
C GLY A 111 -0.12 -14.23 -15.36
N GLY A 112 -0.55 -13.46 -16.36
CA GLY A 112 -1.93 -13.49 -16.88
C GLY A 112 -2.79 -12.28 -16.52
N ALA A 113 -2.20 -11.25 -15.90
CA ALA A 113 -2.83 -10.00 -15.51
C ALA A 113 -4.10 -10.23 -14.66
N ALA A 114 -5.21 -9.55 -14.96
CA ALA A 114 -6.44 -9.62 -14.20
C ALA A 114 -7.13 -10.99 -14.23
N ALA A 115 -6.95 -11.77 -15.29
CA ALA A 115 -7.70 -13.03 -15.51
C ALA A 115 -7.54 -14.07 -14.37
N PRO A 116 -6.33 -14.39 -13.85
CA PRO A 116 -6.18 -15.23 -12.66
C PRO A 116 -6.72 -14.57 -11.39
N LEU A 117 -6.59 -13.24 -11.24
CA LEU A 117 -7.07 -12.52 -10.06
C LEU A 117 -8.60 -12.64 -9.90
N MET A 118 -9.32 -12.59 -11.02
CA MET A 118 -10.77 -12.82 -11.07
C MET A 118 -11.18 -14.23 -10.60
N LYS A 119 -10.23 -15.17 -10.56
CA LYS A 119 -10.42 -16.56 -10.08
C LYS A 119 -9.82 -16.79 -8.70
N ASN A 120 -9.50 -15.72 -7.96
CA ASN A 120 -8.80 -15.78 -6.67
C ASN A 120 -7.43 -16.45 -6.74
N MET A 121 -6.76 -16.35 -7.90
CA MET A 121 -5.40 -16.86 -8.10
C MET A 121 -4.44 -15.68 -8.22
N PRO A 122 -3.23 -15.71 -7.63
CA PRO A 122 -2.25 -14.64 -7.80
C PRO A 122 -1.72 -14.51 -9.24
N ALA A 123 -1.62 -15.61 -9.96
CA ALA A 123 -1.17 -15.71 -11.35
C ALA A 123 -1.56 -17.09 -11.93
N ASN A 124 -1.35 -17.30 -13.24
CA ASN A 124 -1.51 -18.59 -13.91
C ASN A 124 -0.36 -19.58 -13.61
N ASP A 125 0.73 -19.10 -13.03
CA ASP A 125 1.93 -19.85 -12.69
C ASP A 125 2.47 -19.41 -11.32
N MET A 126 3.57 -20.04 -10.86
CA MET A 126 4.21 -19.76 -9.58
C MET A 126 5.58 -19.07 -9.69
N SER A 127 6.00 -18.67 -10.90
CA SER A 127 7.35 -18.14 -11.15
C SER A 127 7.37 -16.70 -11.66
N SER A 128 6.25 -16.24 -12.22
CA SER A 128 6.01 -14.89 -12.73
C SER A 128 6.26 -13.81 -11.68
N ASN A 129 6.54 -12.61 -12.16
CA ASN A 129 6.63 -11.44 -11.30
C ASN A 129 5.28 -11.10 -10.69
N GLN A 130 4.19 -11.35 -11.42
CA GLN A 130 2.83 -11.24 -10.90
C GLN A 130 2.59 -12.16 -9.70
N TYR A 131 2.96 -13.44 -9.79
CA TYR A 131 2.80 -14.38 -8.68
C TYR A 131 3.50 -13.84 -7.42
N LYS A 132 4.74 -13.37 -7.57
CA LYS A 132 5.52 -12.79 -6.47
C LYS A 132 4.89 -11.52 -5.91
N LEU A 133 4.50 -10.58 -6.77
CA LEU A 133 3.84 -9.34 -6.37
C LEU A 133 2.58 -9.64 -5.54
N MET A 134 1.67 -10.44 -6.08
CA MET A 134 0.37 -10.67 -5.47
C MET A 134 0.49 -11.47 -4.16
N THR A 135 1.31 -12.51 -4.13
CA THR A 135 1.53 -13.27 -2.89
C THR A 135 2.21 -12.42 -1.81
N HIS A 136 3.17 -11.56 -2.17
CA HIS A 136 3.76 -10.62 -1.21
C HIS A 136 2.75 -9.60 -0.70
N LEU A 137 1.84 -9.08 -1.55
CA LEU A 137 0.77 -8.19 -1.10
C LEU A 137 -0.16 -8.89 -0.10
N TYR A 138 -0.59 -10.13 -0.36
CA TYR A 138 -1.44 -10.87 0.59
C TYR A 138 -0.76 -11.05 1.94
N GLN A 139 0.54 -11.39 1.94
CA GLN A 139 1.33 -11.60 3.15
C GLN A 139 1.62 -10.30 3.92
N PHE A 140 1.93 -9.22 3.20
CA PHE A 140 2.19 -7.92 3.79
C PHE A 140 0.92 -7.37 4.46
N PHE A 141 -0.20 -7.36 3.74
CA PHE A 141 -1.48 -6.96 4.32
C PHE A 141 -1.95 -7.91 5.42
N GLY A 142 -1.63 -9.21 5.32
CA GLY A 142 -1.88 -10.14 6.41
C GLY A 142 -1.18 -9.72 7.70
N SER A 143 0.09 -9.32 7.59
CA SER A 143 0.87 -8.83 8.73
C SER A 143 0.36 -7.49 9.23
N LEU A 144 0.02 -6.56 8.33
CA LEU A 144 -0.47 -5.23 8.66
C LEU A 144 -1.83 -5.26 9.37
N LEU A 145 -2.75 -6.10 8.90
CA LEU A 145 -4.11 -6.23 9.45
C LEU A 145 -4.17 -7.16 10.68
N GLY A 146 -3.03 -7.72 11.09
CA GLY A 146 -2.89 -8.49 12.32
C GLY A 146 -3.41 -9.93 12.23
N CYS A 147 -3.42 -10.54 11.05
CA CYS A 147 -3.85 -11.94 10.87
C CYS A 147 -3.04 -12.90 11.74
N SER A 148 -3.73 -13.65 12.61
CA SER A 148 -3.09 -14.60 13.52
C SER A 148 -2.46 -15.83 12.83
N GLY A 149 -2.86 -16.13 11.60
CA GLY A 149 -2.43 -17.28 10.81
C GLY A 149 -1.21 -17.04 9.92
N VAL A 150 -0.69 -15.81 9.85
CA VAL A 150 0.52 -15.52 9.05
C VAL A 150 1.71 -16.33 9.58
N GLY A 151 2.41 -17.01 8.68
CA GLY A 151 3.50 -17.92 9.00
C GLY A 151 3.05 -19.35 9.33
N MET A 152 1.75 -19.63 9.34
CA MET A 152 1.21 -20.98 9.53
C MET A 152 0.95 -21.68 8.19
N THR A 153 0.76 -23.00 8.23
CA THR A 153 0.33 -23.77 7.05
C THR A 153 -0.96 -23.19 6.47
N GLY A 154 -0.94 -22.84 5.18
CA GLY A 154 -2.07 -22.20 4.49
C GLY A 154 -1.97 -20.66 4.40
N PHE A 155 -1.06 -20.03 5.15
CA PHE A 155 -0.76 -18.61 5.02
C PHE A 155 0.72 -18.33 5.37
N SER A 156 1.58 -18.36 4.36
CA SER A 156 3.01 -18.11 4.54
C SER A 156 3.30 -16.72 5.14
N ALA A 157 4.42 -16.60 5.85
CA ALA A 157 4.92 -15.31 6.30
C ALA A 157 5.39 -14.45 5.12
N TYR A 158 5.43 -13.13 5.31
CA TYR A 158 5.96 -12.20 4.32
C TYR A 158 7.42 -12.50 4.01
N SER A 159 7.70 -12.84 2.74
CA SER A 159 9.03 -13.19 2.25
C SER A 159 9.70 -12.10 1.41
N GLY A 160 9.04 -10.95 1.23
CA GLY A 160 9.59 -9.82 0.48
C GLY A 160 10.59 -8.98 1.28
N GLN A 161 11.01 -7.86 0.69
CA GLN A 161 11.91 -6.90 1.36
C GLN A 161 11.12 -6.04 2.35
N GLY A 162 11.63 -5.89 3.58
CA GLY A 162 10.89 -5.16 4.63
C GLY A 162 10.84 -3.65 4.51
N SER A 163 11.71 -3.06 3.68
CA SER A 163 11.68 -1.63 3.42
C SER A 163 10.85 -1.35 2.18
N MET A 164 9.63 -0.83 2.38
CA MET A 164 8.80 -0.41 1.25
C MET A 164 9.43 0.77 0.49
N TYR A 165 10.21 1.63 1.16
CA TYR A 165 11.05 2.61 0.47
C TYR A 165 12.00 1.95 -0.54
N GLU A 166 12.81 0.97 -0.13
CA GLU A 166 13.76 0.32 -1.05
C GLU A 166 13.08 -0.38 -2.23
N VAL A 167 11.86 -0.87 -2.04
CA VAL A 167 11.06 -1.51 -3.10
C VAL A 167 10.52 -0.49 -4.10
N HIS A 168 10.07 0.69 -3.64
CA HIS A 168 9.30 1.64 -4.46
C HIS A 168 10.05 2.95 -4.76
N LYS A 169 11.27 3.18 -4.25
CA LYS A 169 11.99 4.46 -4.38
C LYS A 169 12.21 4.94 -5.82
N PHE A 170 12.27 4.03 -6.80
CA PHE A 170 12.42 4.39 -8.22
C PHE A 170 11.09 4.70 -8.92
N MET A 171 9.96 4.56 -8.22
CA MET A 171 8.65 4.98 -8.73
C MET A 171 8.44 6.49 -8.56
N VAL A 172 9.05 7.11 -7.54
CA VAL A 172 8.93 8.54 -7.25
C VAL A 172 7.46 8.99 -7.17
N LEU A 173 6.68 8.22 -6.40
CA LEU A 173 5.24 8.44 -6.26
C LEU A 173 4.95 9.77 -5.56
N ASP A 174 3.89 10.43 -6.00
CA ASP A 174 3.35 11.64 -5.38
C ASP A 174 2.16 11.39 -4.45
N PRO A 175 1.67 12.43 -3.75
CA PRO A 175 0.53 12.29 -2.86
C PRO A 175 -0.76 11.82 -3.54
N TYR A 176 -0.97 12.13 -4.82
CA TYR A 176 -2.18 11.70 -5.53
C TYR A 176 -2.11 10.21 -5.85
N GLN A 177 -0.94 9.71 -6.22
CA GLN A 177 -0.68 8.30 -6.51
C GLN A 177 -0.74 7.44 -5.25
N VAL A 178 -0.12 7.88 -4.15
CA VAL A 178 -0.19 7.17 -2.86
C VAL A 178 -1.60 7.26 -2.29
N GLY A 179 -2.23 8.44 -2.33
CA GLY A 179 -3.62 8.63 -1.92
C GLY A 179 -4.61 7.76 -2.69
N TYR A 180 -4.47 7.66 -4.02
CA TYR A 180 -5.28 6.77 -4.85
C TYR A 180 -5.11 5.30 -4.45
N PHE A 181 -3.87 4.85 -4.22
CA PHE A 181 -3.62 3.49 -3.72
C PHE A 181 -4.35 3.21 -2.40
N ILE A 182 -4.27 4.12 -1.43
CA ILE A 182 -4.92 3.99 -0.13
C ILE A 182 -6.46 4.00 -0.28
N GLU A 183 -6.99 4.88 -1.13
CA GLU A 183 -8.42 4.93 -1.45
C GLU A 183 -8.92 3.61 -2.03
N GLN A 184 -8.21 3.01 -3.00
CA GLN A 184 -8.61 1.73 -3.59
C GLN A 184 -8.64 0.60 -2.55
N VAL A 185 -7.72 0.58 -1.58
CA VAL A 185 -7.75 -0.38 -0.46
C VAL A 185 -9.00 -0.16 0.42
N GLY A 186 -9.30 1.10 0.75
CA GLY A 186 -10.47 1.45 1.55
C GLY A 186 -11.79 1.13 0.85
N MET A 187 -11.91 1.43 -0.45
CA MET A 187 -13.08 1.10 -1.28
C MET A 187 -13.26 -0.42 -1.42
N ALA A 188 -12.17 -1.18 -1.59
CA ALA A 188 -12.21 -2.63 -1.60
C ALA A 188 -12.78 -3.19 -0.28
N ALA A 189 -12.27 -2.73 0.86
CA ALA A 189 -12.78 -3.12 2.18
C ALA A 189 -14.27 -2.74 2.34
N ALA A 190 -14.65 -1.52 1.95
CA ALA A 190 -16.03 -1.05 1.99
C ALA A 190 -16.96 -1.95 1.15
N SER A 191 -16.50 -2.46 0.00
CA SER A 191 -17.29 -3.34 -0.87
C SER A 191 -17.61 -4.71 -0.25
N PHE A 192 -16.84 -5.12 0.77
CA PHE A 192 -17.10 -6.30 1.60
C PHE A 192 -17.90 -5.99 2.88
N GLY A 193 -18.35 -4.75 3.08
CA GLY A 193 -19.11 -4.34 4.25
C GLY A 193 -18.27 -4.13 5.51
N VAL A 194 -16.95 -3.92 5.38
CA VAL A 194 -16.08 -3.56 6.50
C VAL A 194 -16.55 -2.25 7.14
N ALA A 195 -16.56 -2.20 8.47
CA ALA A 195 -16.97 -1.01 9.22
C ALA A 195 -16.07 0.19 8.90
N LYS A 196 -16.68 1.37 8.77
CA LYS A 196 -15.96 2.62 8.46
C LYS A 196 -14.85 2.93 9.47
N SER A 197 -15.04 2.59 10.75
CA SER A 197 -14.03 2.76 11.80
C SER A 197 -12.77 1.95 11.52
N ASP A 198 -12.91 0.70 11.07
CA ASP A 198 -11.77 -0.15 10.70
C ASP A 198 -11.14 0.29 9.36
N ILE A 199 -11.94 0.73 8.38
CA ILE A 199 -11.42 1.32 7.14
C ILE A 199 -10.56 2.54 7.43
N ASN A 200 -11.04 3.45 8.28
CA ASN A 200 -10.29 4.63 8.69
C ASN A 200 -9.00 4.26 9.43
N ALA A 201 -9.05 3.25 10.31
CA ALA A 201 -7.85 2.78 11.01
C ALA A 201 -6.78 2.26 10.05
N VAL A 202 -7.18 1.51 9.01
CA VAL A 202 -6.26 1.04 7.96
C VAL A 202 -5.73 2.21 7.12
N ALA A 203 -6.59 3.15 6.72
CA ALA A 203 -6.17 4.33 5.97
C ALA A 203 -5.11 5.13 6.74
N THR A 204 -5.38 5.46 8.01
CA THR A 204 -4.40 6.16 8.87
C THR A 204 -3.09 5.39 9.01
N ALA A 205 -3.14 4.06 9.14
CA ALA A 205 -1.93 3.24 9.21
C ALA A 205 -1.12 3.31 7.91
N LEU A 206 -1.79 3.22 6.75
CA LEU A 206 -1.14 3.33 5.45
C LEU A 206 -0.57 4.74 5.23
N GLU A 207 -1.34 5.79 5.50
CA GLU A 207 -0.89 7.19 5.39
C GLU A 207 0.36 7.44 6.23
N THR A 208 0.33 7.03 7.50
CA THR A 208 1.48 7.17 8.41
C THR A 208 2.72 6.43 7.89
N MET A 209 2.55 5.25 7.30
CA MET A 209 3.66 4.47 6.80
C MET A 209 4.22 4.97 5.47
N PHE A 210 3.35 5.47 4.59
CA PHE A 210 3.63 5.57 3.16
C PHE A 210 3.62 6.99 2.60
N ASP A 211 2.84 7.89 3.17
CA ASP A 211 2.45 9.15 2.50
C ASP A 211 3.36 10.35 2.81
N TYR A 212 4.25 10.22 3.78
CA TYR A 212 5.19 11.28 4.17
C TYR A 212 6.60 10.95 3.71
N ARG A 213 7.25 11.85 2.97
CA ARG A 213 8.64 11.65 2.58
C ARG A 213 9.57 11.83 3.78
N CYS A 214 10.68 11.08 3.77
CA CYS A 214 11.68 11.10 4.83
C CYS A 214 11.22 10.58 6.20
N GLU A 215 10.16 9.77 6.25
CA GLU A 215 9.73 9.13 7.50
C GLU A 215 10.86 8.30 8.14
N PRO A 216 11.05 8.38 9.47
CA PRO A 216 11.95 7.49 10.18
C PRO A 216 11.54 6.02 10.01
N LYS A 217 12.44 5.12 10.42
CA LYS A 217 12.19 3.69 10.31
C LYS A 217 11.01 3.26 11.17
N MET A 218 10.13 2.45 10.59
CA MET A 218 8.97 1.84 11.24
C MET A 218 8.93 0.33 11.00
N THR A 219 8.37 -0.40 11.96
CA THR A 219 8.23 -1.86 11.87
C THR A 219 6.86 -2.20 11.26
N ALA A 220 6.84 -2.50 9.96
CA ALA A 220 5.66 -3.08 9.29
C ALA A 220 5.62 -4.61 9.46
N ILE A 221 6.77 -5.26 9.29
CA ILE A 221 6.93 -6.72 9.44
C ILE A 221 7.81 -7.00 10.66
N LYS A 222 7.22 -7.55 11.72
CA LYS A 222 7.91 -7.77 13.01
C LYS A 222 9.23 -8.52 12.85
N ALA A 223 9.24 -9.59 12.05
CA ALA A 223 10.43 -10.42 11.82
C ALA A 223 11.59 -9.69 11.13
N GLN A 224 11.33 -8.55 10.47
CA GLN A 224 12.31 -7.79 9.71
C GLN A 224 12.72 -6.48 10.42
N GLY A 225 12.16 -6.21 11.60
CA GLY A 225 12.48 -5.03 12.41
C GLY A 225 12.05 -3.71 11.77
N ALA A 226 12.62 -2.61 12.28
CA ALA A 226 12.32 -1.26 11.80
C ALA A 226 13.02 -1.00 10.46
N GLN A 227 12.24 -0.56 9.46
CA GLN A 227 12.70 -0.30 8.09
C GLN A 227 12.10 1.02 7.58
N TYR A 228 12.67 1.61 6.53
CA TYR A 228 12.06 2.77 5.87
C TYR A 228 10.83 2.33 5.08
N GLN A 229 9.67 2.91 5.39
CA GLN A 229 8.39 2.50 4.80
C GLN A 229 7.86 3.48 3.75
N SER A 230 8.19 4.76 3.84
CA SER A 230 7.65 5.78 2.93
C SER A 230 7.85 5.41 1.46
N ILE A 231 6.76 5.49 0.69
CA ILE A 231 6.75 5.31 -0.77
C ILE A 231 6.42 6.62 -1.51
N CYS A 232 5.87 7.61 -0.80
CA CYS A 232 5.75 8.97 -1.30
C CYS A 232 7.13 9.62 -1.24
N THR A 233 7.79 9.70 -2.39
CA THR A 233 9.16 10.24 -2.48
C THR A 233 9.29 11.42 -3.46
N ASP A 234 8.20 11.81 -4.11
CA ASP A 234 8.11 13.07 -4.86
C ASP A 234 8.32 14.28 -3.93
N GLU A 235 8.85 15.38 -4.46
CA GLU A 235 9.08 16.60 -3.68
C GLU A 235 7.79 17.23 -3.14
N LYS A 236 6.66 16.99 -3.81
CA LYS A 236 5.32 17.42 -3.39
C LYS A 236 4.80 16.63 -2.18
N CYS A 237 5.42 15.50 -1.85
CA CYS A 237 5.04 14.73 -0.67
C CYS A 237 5.27 15.56 0.60
N PRO A 238 4.31 15.54 1.54
CA PRO A 238 4.50 16.18 2.83
C PRO A 238 5.73 15.58 3.51
N LYS A 239 6.54 16.44 4.10
CA LYS A 239 7.76 16.03 4.79
C LYS A 239 7.40 15.56 6.20
N ALA A 240 7.90 14.41 6.61
CA ALA A 240 7.76 13.90 7.97
C ALA A 240 8.26 14.92 9.01
N MET A 241 7.54 15.05 10.14
CA MET A 241 7.93 15.99 11.21
C MET A 241 9.32 15.68 11.78
N ASN A 242 9.63 14.39 11.94
CA ASN A 242 10.93 13.90 12.41
C ASN A 242 11.77 13.35 11.23
N SER A 243 11.89 14.14 10.17
CA SER A 243 12.45 13.68 8.90
C SER A 243 13.90 13.20 9.00
N THR A 244 14.21 12.09 8.32
CA THR A 244 15.57 11.56 8.17
C THR A 244 16.04 11.60 6.71
N CYS A 245 15.79 12.70 6.00
CA CYS A 245 16.04 12.80 4.54
C CYS A 245 17.50 12.51 4.15
N GLU A 246 18.47 12.81 5.01
CA GLU A 246 19.89 12.53 4.75
C GLU A 246 20.17 11.02 4.55
N ALA A 247 19.35 10.15 5.14
CA ALA A 247 19.48 8.71 5.04
C ALA A 247 18.72 8.09 3.84
N GLN A 248 17.99 8.91 3.08
CA GLN A 248 17.19 8.48 1.93
C GLN A 248 17.56 9.32 0.70
N PRO A 249 18.32 8.77 -0.26
CA PRO A 249 18.70 9.51 -1.45
C PRO A 249 17.46 9.97 -2.23
N VAL A 250 17.54 11.18 -2.77
CA VAL A 250 16.56 11.68 -3.73
C VAL A 250 16.70 10.88 -5.02
N MET A 251 15.57 10.36 -5.50
CA MET A 251 15.52 9.58 -6.72
C MET A 251 14.97 10.42 -7.85
N LEU A 252 15.53 10.23 -9.04
CA LEU A 252 14.96 10.83 -10.26
C LEU A 252 13.73 10.05 -10.69
N GLN A 253 12.80 10.77 -11.33
CA GLN A 253 11.62 10.17 -11.96
C GLN A 253 12.02 9.01 -12.89
N PRO A 254 11.22 7.93 -12.95
CA PRO A 254 11.54 6.78 -13.78
C PRO A 254 11.56 7.15 -15.25
N LEU A 255 12.47 6.54 -16.00
CA LEU A 255 12.54 6.71 -17.44
C LEU A 255 11.37 5.96 -18.11
N VAL A 256 10.85 6.53 -19.21
CA VAL A 256 9.91 5.82 -20.08
C VAL A 256 10.64 4.71 -20.81
N ALA A 257 10.27 3.46 -20.51
CA ALA A 257 10.80 2.29 -21.20
C ALA A 257 9.95 1.91 -22.42
N ASN A 258 8.63 2.12 -22.34
CA ASN A 258 7.72 1.91 -23.46
C ASN A 258 6.66 3.02 -23.48
N LYS A 259 6.66 3.83 -24.56
CA LYS A 259 5.78 5.00 -24.70
C LYS A 259 4.29 4.64 -24.73
N THR A 260 3.93 3.52 -25.37
CA THR A 260 2.52 3.10 -25.48
C THR A 260 1.99 2.65 -24.13
N LEU A 261 2.81 1.94 -23.35
CA LEU A 261 2.44 1.49 -22.01
C LEU A 261 2.47 2.63 -20.99
N ALA A 262 3.40 3.57 -21.11
CA ALA A 262 3.52 4.72 -20.21
C ALA A 262 2.48 5.83 -20.43
N ASP A 263 1.59 5.67 -21.42
CA ASP A 263 0.61 6.70 -21.72
C ASP A 263 -0.38 6.93 -20.56
N GLY A 264 -0.76 8.18 -20.36
CA GLY A 264 -1.74 8.57 -19.33
C GLY A 264 -1.27 8.59 -17.86
N GLU A 265 -0.02 8.20 -17.53
CA GLU A 265 0.54 8.38 -16.16
C GLU A 265 0.66 9.86 -15.78
N GLY A 266 0.71 10.74 -16.79
CA GLY A 266 0.60 12.18 -16.63
C GLY A 266 1.92 12.90 -16.34
N ARG A 267 3.03 12.18 -16.10
CA ARG A 267 4.32 12.81 -15.72
C ARG A 267 5.45 12.60 -16.72
N THR A 268 5.26 11.79 -17.75
CA THR A 268 6.29 11.52 -18.77
C THR A 268 6.01 12.10 -20.15
N SER A 269 6.31 13.38 -20.30
CA SER A 269 6.79 13.95 -21.57
C SER A 269 8.06 14.78 -21.37
N SER A 270 8.92 14.40 -20.42
CA SER A 270 10.29 14.92 -20.43
C SER A 270 11.09 14.21 -21.51
N THR A 271 11.13 14.83 -22.69
CA THR A 271 12.08 14.60 -23.77
C THR A 271 13.43 14.19 -23.18
N SER A 272 13.91 13.02 -23.59
CA SER A 272 15.32 12.65 -23.54
C SER A 272 16.13 13.79 -24.15
N THR A 273 16.63 14.69 -23.31
CA THR A 273 17.62 15.67 -23.75
C THR A 273 18.90 14.86 -23.88
N SER A 274 19.19 14.40 -25.09
CA SER A 274 20.51 13.96 -25.48
C SER A 274 21.44 15.16 -25.30
N THR A 275 22.03 15.29 -24.11
CA THR A 275 23.05 16.30 -23.86
C THR A 275 24.29 15.89 -24.64
N SER A 276 24.47 16.53 -25.78
CA SER A 276 25.74 16.61 -26.47
C SER A 276 26.78 17.20 -25.53
N THR A 277 27.88 16.46 -25.36
CA THR A 277 29.13 16.92 -24.79
C THR A 277 29.57 18.25 -25.38
N SER A 278 29.74 19.26 -24.54
CA SER A 278 30.58 20.44 -24.78
C SER A 278 31.00 20.97 -23.41
N GLY A 279 32.29 20.85 -23.10
CA GLY A 279 32.84 21.18 -21.79
C GLY A 279 33.16 22.65 -21.58
N SER A 280 33.53 22.93 -20.33
CA SER A 280 34.33 24.04 -19.79
C SER A 280 33.56 25.07 -18.98
N GLY A 281 34.02 25.31 -17.75
CA GLY A 281 33.77 26.56 -17.02
C GLY A 281 33.57 26.39 -15.52
N SER A 282 34.67 26.41 -14.76
CA SER A 282 34.75 26.48 -13.30
C SER A 282 34.00 27.67 -12.68
N GLY A 283 33.47 27.51 -11.48
CA GLY A 283 32.98 28.61 -10.64
C GLY A 283 32.74 28.18 -9.20
N SER A 284 33.69 28.49 -8.31
CA SER A 284 33.61 28.30 -6.85
C SER A 284 32.70 29.36 -6.21
N GLY A 285 31.99 28.98 -5.14
CA GLY A 285 31.19 29.92 -4.35
C GLY A 285 30.80 29.33 -3.00
N SER A 286 31.65 29.55 -2.00
CA SER A 286 31.48 29.21 -0.59
C SER A 286 30.47 30.17 0.08
N GLY A 287 29.67 29.67 1.03
CA GLY A 287 28.82 30.52 1.89
C GLY A 287 28.26 29.74 3.08
N SER A 288 28.76 30.08 4.27
CA SER A 288 28.45 29.46 5.57
C SER A 288 27.54 30.35 6.43
N SER A 289 26.66 29.76 7.24
CA SER A 289 26.17 30.19 8.59
C SER A 289 24.93 29.34 8.96
N SER A 290 24.75 28.61 10.07
CA SER A 290 25.03 28.68 11.53
C SER A 290 23.91 29.31 12.38
N GLY A 291 23.29 28.49 13.26
CA GLY A 291 22.41 28.84 14.42
C GLY A 291 21.29 27.79 14.64
N SER A 292 21.40 26.79 15.54
CA SER A 292 21.08 26.77 17.00
C SER A 292 19.59 27.10 17.29
N SER A 293 18.76 26.37 18.06
CA SER A 293 18.94 25.46 19.21
C SER A 293 17.64 24.67 19.54
N SER A 294 17.83 23.40 19.95
CA SER A 294 17.08 22.53 20.89
C SER A 294 15.63 22.81 21.35
N SER A 295 14.79 21.77 21.27
CA SER A 295 14.06 21.21 22.44
C SER A 295 13.48 19.83 22.13
N SER A 296 13.94 18.79 22.86
CA SER A 296 13.40 17.42 22.85
C SER A 296 12.02 17.34 23.53
N PRO A 297 11.19 16.35 23.16
CA PRO A 297 11.01 15.23 24.09
C PRO A 297 11.00 13.84 23.40
N SER A 298 11.06 12.83 24.26
CA SER A 298 11.41 11.42 24.05
C SER A 298 10.35 10.51 23.39
N ALA A 299 10.89 9.55 22.63
CA ALA A 299 10.46 8.20 22.20
C ALA A 299 9.08 7.60 22.58
N THR A 300 8.49 6.84 21.63
CA THR A 300 7.84 5.49 21.68
C THR A 300 6.94 5.35 20.42
N GLY A 301 6.71 4.26 19.69
CA GLY A 301 6.89 2.82 19.85
C GLY A 301 5.61 2.08 19.37
N ASN A 302 5.64 1.43 18.20
CA ASN A 302 4.70 0.42 17.62
C ASN A 302 3.26 0.84 17.20
N ALA A 303 3.01 0.92 15.87
CA ALA A 303 1.75 1.41 15.29
C ALA A 303 0.61 0.38 15.05
N ALA A 304 0.77 -0.91 15.35
CA ALA A 304 -0.31 -1.89 15.11
C ALA A 304 -0.40 -3.06 16.11
N ALA A 305 0.27 -2.97 17.27
CA ALA A 305 0.32 -4.06 18.25
C ALA A 305 -0.21 -3.71 19.65
N GLN A 306 -0.83 -2.53 19.83
CA GLN A 306 -1.54 -2.17 21.07
C GLN A 306 -3.03 -2.03 20.77
N TYR A 307 -3.66 -3.11 20.33
CA TYR A 307 -5.09 -3.31 20.50
C TYR A 307 -5.29 -4.75 20.90
N GLN A 308 -5.25 -5.00 22.21
CA GLN A 308 -5.75 -6.17 22.96
C GLN A 308 -5.76 -5.87 24.48
N PRO A 309 -6.66 -6.48 25.27
CA PRO A 309 -7.63 -5.79 26.13
C PRO A 309 -7.13 -5.50 27.54
N GLY A 310 -7.55 -4.36 28.08
CA GLY A 310 -7.59 -4.12 29.52
C GLY A 310 -6.98 -2.79 29.95
N LEU A 311 -7.70 -1.69 29.75
CA LEU A 311 -8.24 -0.85 30.83
C LEU A 311 -8.88 0.39 30.22
N PHE A 312 -10.16 0.58 30.49
CA PHE A 312 -10.76 1.91 30.52
C PHE A 312 -10.17 2.68 31.71
N ALA A 313 -9.59 3.84 31.45
CA ALA A 313 -9.36 5.01 32.32
C ALA A 313 -8.24 5.83 31.65
N VAL A 314 -8.36 7.07 31.17
CA VAL A 314 -9.22 8.20 31.49
C VAL A 314 -9.15 9.13 30.26
N LEU A 315 -10.30 9.52 29.68
CA LEU A 315 -10.64 10.92 29.41
C LEU A 315 -12.08 10.99 28.89
N SER A 316 -13.02 10.89 29.82
CA SER A 316 -14.30 11.56 29.66
C SER A 316 -14.13 12.97 30.21
N ALA A 317 -14.04 13.95 29.34
CA ALA A 317 -14.39 15.33 29.66
C ALA A 317 -15.18 15.88 28.47
N VAL A 318 -16.49 15.75 28.61
CA VAL A 318 -17.53 16.51 27.93
C VAL A 318 -17.16 17.99 27.96
N LEU A 319 -17.32 18.69 26.83
CA LEU A 319 -18.19 19.88 26.74
C LEU A 319 -18.21 20.42 25.31
N ALA A 320 -19.41 20.34 24.71
CA ALA A 320 -19.86 21.26 23.69
C ALA A 320 -19.83 22.70 24.24
N PHE A 321 -19.49 23.70 23.41
CA PHE A 321 -20.28 24.92 23.18
C PHE A 321 -19.51 25.90 22.25
N PHE A 322 -20.19 26.28 21.15
CA PHE A 322 -20.22 27.53 20.39
C PHE A 322 -19.03 28.52 20.28
N ALA A 323 -18.87 28.97 19.02
CA ALA A 323 -18.64 30.35 18.55
C ALA A 323 -17.26 31.00 18.74
N LEU A 324 -16.48 31.04 17.64
CA LEU A 324 -16.19 32.24 16.83
C LEU A 324 -15.43 31.81 15.56
#